data_AF-A0A8B6FN77-F1
#
_entry.id   AF-A0A8B6FN77-F1
#
_cell.length_a   1.000
_cell.length_b   1.000
_cell.length_c   1.000
_cell.angle_alpha   90.00
_cell.angle_beta   90.00
_cell.angle_gamma   90.00
#
_symmetry.space_group_name_H-M   'P 1'
#
loop_
_entity.id
_entity.type
_entity.pdbx_description
1 polymer ?
#
loop_
_entity_poly.entity_id
_entity_poly.type
_entity_poly.pdbx_seq_one_letter_code
_entity_poly.pdbx_strand_id
1 'polypeptide(L)'
;MSTNDRRKYYDKVGRRNTHTHNFAKKVRICMDLFEHYVEDVNIIEQLPQSLVYMMADYPEHYEKGPWQVELYDPIYSHFMSHCPCRITRWNIWYAKVNVSSQYHSEQFLNNNETISDVRAQRWGLANKLGYANFAEMVQHRTMAGGVNHVIEVLETIKTVAYPSAQQELATLQDYANNREFFQGELKVWDYAYYKTQREKDIVGSIADRTIPKTSANPKHPGKPWYDDACDQAIDDRKKSERWFNQHPTQDNLNIFVFFTLTHGGLAGKPNEHLGKNLSLG
;
A
#
# COMPACT_ATOMS: atom_id res chain seq x y z
N MET A 1 -28.13 -42.13 12.08
CA MET A 1 -26.94 -42.71 11.41
C MET A 1 -26.36 -43.84 12.25
N SER A 2 -26.06 -44.98 11.63
CA SER A 2 -25.35 -46.09 12.29
C SER A 2 -23.92 -45.68 12.67
N THR A 3 -23.31 -46.36 13.64
CA THR A 3 -21.91 -46.15 14.06
C THR A 3 -20.93 -46.29 12.89
N ASN A 4 -21.20 -47.23 11.97
CA ASN A 4 -20.41 -47.41 10.75
C ASN A 4 -20.54 -46.22 9.77
N ASP A 5 -21.75 -45.68 9.61
CA ASP A 5 -21.98 -44.51 8.75
C ASP A 5 -21.30 -43.26 9.29
N ARG A 6 -21.28 -43.13 10.62
CA ARG A 6 -20.61 -42.03 11.32
C ARG A 6 -19.11 -42.05 11.09
N ARG A 7 -18.47 -43.23 11.16
CA ARG A 7 -17.04 -43.40 10.83
C ARG A 7 -16.76 -42.98 9.39
N LYS A 8 -17.51 -43.53 8.42
CA LYS A 8 -17.36 -43.19 7.00
C LYS A 8 -17.57 -41.70 6.71
N TYR A 9 -18.46 -41.04 7.46
CA TYR A 9 -18.67 -39.61 7.37
C TYR A 9 -17.44 -38.83 7.82
N TYR A 10 -16.89 -39.12 9.00
CA TYR A 10 -15.69 -38.46 9.50
C TYR A 10 -14.46 -38.70 8.61
N ASP A 11 -14.31 -39.90 8.06
CA ASP A 11 -13.25 -40.20 7.09
C ASP A 11 -13.35 -39.29 5.85
N LYS A 12 -14.56 -39.06 5.32
CA LYS A 12 -14.78 -38.13 4.20
C LYS A 12 -14.49 -36.68 4.59
N VAL A 13 -14.88 -36.26 5.79
CA VAL A 13 -14.57 -34.91 6.29
C VAL A 13 -13.06 -34.71 6.38
N GLY A 14 -12.33 -35.70 6.90
CA GLY A 14 -10.87 -35.70 6.97
C GLY A 14 -10.24 -35.55 5.58
N ARG A 15 -10.61 -36.40 4.62
CA ARG A 15 -10.12 -36.31 3.23
C ARG A 15 -10.40 -34.95 2.60
N ARG A 16 -11.62 -34.42 2.74
CA ARG A 16 -11.98 -33.08 2.23
C ARG A 16 -11.06 -32.00 2.81
N ASN A 17 -10.77 -32.06 4.11
CA ASN A 17 -9.90 -31.09 4.76
C ASN A 17 -8.46 -31.21 4.22
N THR A 18 -7.94 -32.42 4.04
CA THR A 18 -6.63 -32.66 3.42
C THR A 18 -6.56 -32.10 2.00
N HIS A 19 -7.54 -32.37 1.13
CA HIS A 19 -7.56 -31.83 -0.23
C HIS A 19 -7.67 -30.30 -0.24
N THR A 20 -8.47 -29.71 0.65
CA THR A 20 -8.55 -28.23 0.80
C THR A 20 -7.20 -27.64 1.22
N HIS A 21 -6.50 -28.28 2.16
CA HIS A 21 -5.18 -27.84 2.59
C HIS A 21 -4.14 -27.95 1.46
N ASN A 22 -4.14 -29.07 0.73
CA ASN A 22 -3.27 -29.27 -0.42
C ASN A 22 -3.52 -28.25 -1.53
N PHE A 23 -4.79 -27.91 -1.79
CA PHE A 23 -5.15 -26.86 -2.74
C PHE A 23 -4.48 -25.52 -2.38
N ALA A 24 -4.65 -25.07 -1.14
CA ALA A 24 -4.09 -23.81 -0.67
C ALA A 24 -2.54 -23.83 -0.68
N LYS A 25 -1.93 -24.96 -0.29
CA LYS A 25 -0.48 -25.14 -0.33
C LYS A 25 0.07 -25.02 -1.75
N LYS A 26 -0.56 -25.68 -2.73
CA LYS A 26 -0.15 -25.60 -4.14
C LYS A 26 -0.22 -24.16 -4.69
N VAL A 27 -1.31 -23.45 -4.38
CA VAL A 27 -1.47 -22.03 -4.78
C VAL A 27 -0.34 -21.17 -4.22
N ARG A 28 0.00 -21.37 -2.94
CA ARG A 28 1.08 -20.63 -2.28
C ARG A 28 2.43 -20.91 -2.96
N ILE A 29 2.78 -22.19 -3.15
CA ILE A 29 4.04 -22.57 -3.81
C ILE A 29 4.13 -21.98 -5.22
N CYS A 30 3.05 -22.04 -6.02
CA CYS A 30 3.03 -21.41 -7.34
C CYS A 30 3.26 -19.90 -7.31
N MET A 31 2.72 -19.21 -6.29
CA MET A 31 2.95 -17.76 -6.13
C MET A 31 4.39 -17.47 -5.72
N ASP A 32 4.96 -18.27 -4.81
CA ASP A 32 6.34 -18.15 -4.34
C ASP A 32 7.37 -18.45 -5.47
N LEU A 33 7.04 -19.33 -6.41
CA LEU A 33 7.90 -19.66 -7.57
C LEU A 33 7.92 -18.58 -8.66
N PHE A 34 7.01 -17.61 -8.61
CA PHE A 34 6.98 -16.55 -9.62
C PHE A 34 8.03 -15.48 -9.31
N GLU A 35 9.00 -15.35 -10.20
CA GLU A 35 10.04 -14.34 -10.12
C GLU A 35 9.94 -13.42 -11.34
N HIS A 36 9.72 -12.13 -11.07
CA HIS A 36 9.77 -11.09 -12.08
C HIS A 36 10.45 -9.86 -11.52
N TYR A 37 11.58 -9.50 -12.12
CA TYR A 37 12.35 -8.33 -11.74
C TYR A 37 12.12 -7.21 -12.75
N VAL A 38 11.87 -6.01 -12.24
CA VAL A 38 11.86 -4.79 -13.03
C VAL A 38 13.23 -4.14 -12.86
N GLU A 39 13.87 -3.75 -13.96
CA GLU A 39 15.17 -3.06 -13.96
C GLU A 39 15.07 -1.62 -14.47
N ASP A 40 13.99 -1.29 -15.20
CA ASP A 40 13.81 0.03 -15.81
C ASP A 40 13.42 1.09 -14.77
N VAL A 41 14.35 2.00 -14.50
CA VAL A 41 14.19 3.12 -13.56
C VAL A 41 13.00 4.01 -13.93
N ASN A 42 12.69 4.17 -15.22
CA ASN A 42 11.56 5.01 -15.66
C ASN A 42 10.19 4.46 -15.23
N ILE A 43 10.09 3.14 -15.09
CA ILE A 43 8.88 2.48 -14.57
C ILE A 43 8.77 2.75 -13.07
N ILE A 44 9.89 2.62 -12.35
CA ILE A 44 9.95 2.72 -10.89
C ILE A 44 9.66 4.14 -10.40
N GLU A 45 10.17 5.17 -11.08
CA GLU A 45 9.88 6.58 -10.76
C GLU A 45 8.39 6.92 -10.80
N GLN A 46 7.59 6.17 -11.56
CA GLN A 46 6.15 6.36 -11.66
C GLN A 46 5.36 5.58 -10.60
N LEU A 47 6.00 4.64 -9.91
CA LEU A 47 5.39 3.88 -8.84
C LEU A 47 5.38 4.69 -7.53
N PRO A 48 4.40 4.47 -6.64
CA PRO A 48 4.44 5.06 -5.31
C PRO A 48 5.67 4.59 -4.55
N GLN A 49 6.31 5.50 -3.81
CA GLN A 49 7.49 5.21 -3.01
C GLN A 49 7.32 4.02 -2.05
N SER A 50 6.13 3.88 -1.46
CA SER A 50 5.79 2.77 -0.57
C SER A 50 5.84 1.42 -1.29
N LEU A 51 5.43 1.37 -2.57
CA LEU A 51 5.51 0.17 -3.38
C LEU A 51 6.96 -0.18 -3.72
N VAL A 52 7.75 0.82 -4.12
CA VAL A 52 9.17 0.62 -4.42
C VAL A 52 9.93 0.04 -3.23
N TYR A 53 9.65 0.52 -2.02
CA TYR A 53 10.22 -0.01 -0.78
C TYR A 53 9.84 -1.48 -0.52
N MET A 54 8.58 -1.86 -0.82
CA MET A 54 8.12 -3.25 -0.65
C MET A 54 8.69 -4.20 -1.70
N MET A 55 9.02 -3.70 -2.89
CA MET A 55 9.55 -4.50 -4.00
C MET A 55 11.08 -4.62 -3.97
N ALA A 56 11.77 -3.75 -3.23
CA ALA A 56 13.22 -3.77 -3.12
C ALA A 56 13.66 -4.97 -2.27
N ASP A 57 14.60 -5.76 -2.80
CA ASP A 57 15.19 -6.89 -2.06
C ASP A 57 15.97 -6.40 -0.83
N TYR A 58 16.66 -5.26 -0.97
CA TYR A 58 17.33 -4.55 0.13
C TYR A 58 16.71 -3.18 0.37
N PRO A 59 16.00 -2.97 1.50
CA PRO A 59 15.35 -1.71 1.83
C PRO A 59 16.31 -0.50 1.89
N GLU A 60 17.58 -0.72 2.24
CA GLU A 60 18.60 0.34 2.34
C GLU A 60 19.05 0.88 0.97
N HIS A 61 18.81 0.12 -0.11
CA HIS A 61 19.20 0.45 -1.47
C HIS A 61 18.01 0.36 -2.44
N TYR A 62 16.82 0.72 -1.97
CA TYR A 62 15.58 0.65 -2.76
C TYR A 62 15.63 1.46 -4.07
N GLU A 63 16.57 2.40 -4.24
CA GLU A 63 16.71 3.22 -5.46
C GLU A 63 17.54 2.53 -6.55
N LYS A 64 18.32 1.51 -6.21
CA LYS A 64 19.32 0.91 -7.11
C LYS A 64 18.89 -0.43 -7.72
N GLY A 65 17.70 -0.92 -7.35
CA GLY A 65 17.20 -2.22 -7.76
C GLY A 65 18.08 -3.38 -7.29
N PRO A 66 17.78 -4.62 -7.73
CA PRO A 66 16.60 -5.00 -8.52
C PRO A 66 15.29 -4.92 -7.71
N TRP A 67 14.16 -4.71 -8.39
CA TRP A 67 12.84 -4.68 -7.76
C TRP A 67 12.03 -5.91 -8.16
N GLN A 68 11.72 -6.76 -7.18
CA GLN A 68 10.91 -7.96 -7.39
C GLN A 68 9.42 -7.64 -7.31
N VAL A 69 8.66 -8.10 -8.31
CA VAL A 69 7.20 -8.04 -8.28
C VAL A 69 6.64 -9.37 -7.80
N GLU A 70 6.13 -9.39 -6.58
CA GLU A 70 5.40 -10.52 -6.04
C GLU A 70 3.94 -10.55 -6.51
N LEU A 71 3.37 -11.76 -6.58
CA LEU A 71 1.95 -11.94 -6.86
C LEU A 71 1.04 -11.72 -5.64
N TYR A 72 1.61 -11.50 -4.46
CA TYR A 72 0.84 -11.26 -3.23
C TYR A 72 0.31 -9.83 -3.15
N ASP A 73 -0.86 -9.67 -2.54
CA ASP A 73 -1.32 -8.35 -2.11
C ASP A 73 -0.57 -7.95 -0.83
N PRO A 74 -0.17 -6.68 -0.67
CA PRO A 74 -0.58 -5.50 -1.47
C PRO A 74 0.26 -5.22 -2.73
N ILE A 75 1.38 -5.90 -2.96
CA ILE A 75 2.31 -5.60 -4.07
C ILE A 75 1.60 -5.72 -5.43
N TYR A 76 0.93 -6.85 -5.69
CA TYR A 76 0.23 -7.11 -6.95
C TYR A 76 -0.80 -6.01 -7.28
N SER A 77 -1.72 -5.70 -6.35
CA SER A 77 -2.77 -4.71 -6.57
C SER A 77 -2.22 -3.30 -6.82
N HIS A 78 -1.20 -2.88 -6.07
CA HIS A 78 -0.57 -1.58 -6.27
C HIS A 78 0.22 -1.53 -7.58
N PHE A 79 0.94 -2.59 -7.93
CA PHE A 79 1.68 -2.67 -9.19
C PHE A 79 0.73 -2.56 -10.39
N MET A 80 -0.39 -3.31 -10.38
CA MET A 80 -1.40 -3.26 -11.45
C MET A 80 -2.08 -1.89 -11.59
N SER A 81 -2.13 -1.11 -10.51
CA SER A 81 -2.78 0.21 -10.46
C SER A 81 -1.85 1.35 -10.87
N HIS A 82 -0.53 1.16 -10.81
CA HIS A 82 0.44 2.23 -11.00
C HIS A 82 1.46 1.99 -12.11
N CYS A 83 1.75 0.75 -12.48
CA CYS A 83 2.74 0.45 -13.50
C CYS A 83 2.30 0.99 -14.87
N PRO A 84 3.08 1.86 -15.54
CA PRO A 84 2.76 2.40 -16.86
C PRO A 84 2.91 1.38 -18.00
N CYS A 85 3.82 0.40 -17.86
CA CYS A 85 4.11 -0.56 -18.92
C CYS A 85 3.00 -1.62 -19.06
N ARG A 86 2.25 -1.55 -20.16
CA ARG A 86 1.14 -2.48 -20.46
C ARG A 86 1.59 -3.94 -20.56
N ILE A 87 2.77 -4.19 -21.13
CA ILE A 87 3.32 -5.55 -21.32
C ILE A 87 3.65 -6.17 -19.96
N THR A 88 4.27 -5.40 -19.07
CA THR A 88 4.59 -5.85 -17.71
C THR A 88 3.31 -6.11 -16.90
N ARG A 89 2.30 -5.23 -16.98
CA ARG A 89 0.97 -5.47 -16.39
C ARG A 89 0.33 -6.75 -16.91
N TRP A 90 0.37 -6.97 -18.23
CA TRP A 90 -0.16 -8.20 -18.83
C TRP A 90 0.56 -9.45 -18.30
N ASN A 91 1.89 -9.43 -18.23
CA ASN A 91 2.69 -10.57 -17.75
C ASN A 91 2.32 -10.94 -16.30
N ILE A 92 2.25 -9.95 -15.41
CA ILE A 92 1.93 -10.16 -14.00
C ILE A 92 0.47 -10.60 -13.81
N TRP A 93 -0.47 -9.99 -14.53
CA TRP A 93 -1.87 -10.44 -14.53
C TRP A 93 -1.98 -11.88 -15.04
N TYR A 94 -1.30 -12.21 -16.12
CA TYR A 94 -1.32 -13.54 -16.72
C TYR A 94 -0.77 -14.58 -15.76
N ALA A 95 0.35 -14.29 -15.08
CA ALA A 95 0.90 -15.14 -14.05
C ALA A 95 -0.09 -15.34 -12.89
N LYS A 96 -0.70 -14.26 -12.39
CA LYS A 96 -1.68 -14.32 -11.28
C LYS A 96 -2.90 -15.18 -11.60
N VAL A 97 -3.46 -15.04 -12.81
CA VAL A 97 -4.67 -15.79 -13.23
C VAL A 97 -4.34 -17.27 -13.47
N ASN A 98 -3.12 -17.59 -13.87
CA ASN A 98 -2.70 -18.97 -14.15
C ASN A 98 -2.08 -19.71 -12.96
N VAL A 99 -2.07 -19.13 -11.75
CA VAL A 99 -1.56 -19.79 -10.55
C VAL A 99 -2.27 -21.12 -10.32
N SER A 100 -1.48 -22.21 -10.22
CA SER A 100 -1.97 -23.59 -10.05
C SER A 100 -2.97 -24.05 -11.12
N SER A 101 -2.97 -23.42 -12.29
CA SER A 101 -3.76 -23.86 -13.44
C SER A 101 -3.05 -24.99 -14.19
N GLN A 102 -3.74 -25.59 -15.17
CA GLN A 102 -3.14 -26.59 -16.07
C GLN A 102 -2.04 -26.02 -16.98
N TYR A 103 -1.96 -24.70 -17.12
CA TYR A 103 -0.98 -24.01 -17.96
C TYR A 103 0.28 -23.63 -17.19
N HIS A 104 0.33 -23.93 -15.89
CA HIS A 104 1.53 -23.74 -15.10
C HIS A 104 2.61 -24.74 -15.56
N SER A 105 3.88 -24.32 -15.54
CA SER A 105 5.03 -25.13 -15.96
C SER A 105 5.13 -26.44 -15.20
N GLU A 106 4.83 -26.40 -13.90
CA GLU A 106 4.89 -27.54 -13.00
C GLU A 106 3.54 -28.25 -12.87
N GLN A 107 3.38 -29.36 -13.60
CA GLN A 107 2.12 -30.12 -13.65
C GLN A 107 1.66 -30.61 -12.27
N PHE A 108 2.57 -30.87 -11.32
CA PHE A 108 2.23 -31.34 -9.98
C PHE A 108 1.53 -30.26 -9.12
N LEU A 109 1.70 -28.98 -9.46
CA LEU A 109 1.05 -27.87 -8.77
C LEU A 109 -0.35 -27.56 -9.31
N ASN A 110 -0.80 -28.28 -10.35
CA ASN A 110 -2.15 -28.18 -10.88
C ASN A 110 -3.20 -28.54 -9.81
N ASN A 111 -4.25 -27.73 -9.72
CA ASN A 111 -5.36 -27.90 -8.78
C ASN A 111 -6.65 -28.45 -9.39
N ASN A 112 -6.74 -28.67 -10.70
CA ASN A 112 -7.96 -29.15 -11.37
C ASN A 112 -8.52 -30.46 -10.77
N GLU A 113 -7.64 -31.45 -10.54
CA GLU A 113 -8.02 -32.71 -9.91
C GLU A 113 -8.40 -32.51 -8.44
N THR A 114 -7.63 -31.70 -7.71
CA THR A 114 -7.89 -31.41 -6.29
C THR A 114 -9.26 -30.73 -6.09
N ILE A 115 -9.66 -29.82 -6.99
CA ILE A 115 -10.99 -29.20 -6.98
C ILE A 115 -12.09 -30.25 -7.22
N SER A 116 -11.88 -31.14 -8.19
CA SER A 116 -12.81 -32.23 -8.50
C SER A 116 -13.00 -33.17 -7.31
N ASP A 117 -11.92 -33.53 -6.62
CA ASP A 117 -11.96 -34.32 -5.39
C ASP A 117 -12.74 -33.61 -4.29
N VAL A 118 -12.47 -32.31 -4.04
CA VAL A 118 -13.19 -31.52 -3.04
C VAL A 118 -14.69 -31.47 -3.36
N ARG A 119 -15.07 -31.28 -4.63
CA ARG A 119 -16.47 -31.31 -5.08
C ARG A 119 -17.11 -32.67 -4.83
N ALA A 120 -16.44 -33.77 -5.20
CA ALA A 120 -16.94 -35.13 -5.01
C ALA A 120 -17.12 -35.46 -3.51
N GLN A 121 -16.18 -35.04 -2.65
CA GLN A 121 -16.32 -35.19 -1.21
C GLN A 121 -17.49 -34.36 -0.66
N ARG A 122 -17.62 -33.08 -1.06
CA ARG A 122 -18.74 -32.21 -0.66
C ARG A 122 -20.10 -32.80 -1.06
N TRP A 123 -20.24 -33.25 -2.29
CA TRP A 123 -21.46 -33.89 -2.78
C TRP A 123 -21.79 -35.15 -1.97
N GLY A 124 -20.79 -36.02 -1.76
CA GLY A 124 -20.99 -37.24 -0.99
C GLY A 124 -21.26 -37.03 0.50
N LEU A 125 -20.86 -35.88 1.08
CA LEU A 125 -21.24 -35.49 2.45
C LEU A 125 -22.71 -35.05 2.50
N ALA A 126 -23.15 -34.24 1.55
CA ALA A 126 -24.54 -33.77 1.46
C ALA A 126 -25.52 -34.93 1.33
N ASN A 127 -25.25 -35.85 0.39
CA ASN A 127 -26.12 -37.01 0.16
C ASN A 127 -26.22 -37.92 1.38
N LYS A 128 -25.13 -38.10 2.13
CA LYS A 128 -25.14 -38.92 3.35
C LYS A 128 -26.01 -38.33 4.45
N LEU A 129 -26.18 -37.01 4.46
CA LEU A 129 -27.02 -36.29 5.39
C LEU A 129 -28.45 -36.06 4.85
N GLY A 130 -28.75 -36.55 3.65
CA GLY A 130 -30.08 -36.46 3.04
C GLY A 130 -30.37 -35.15 2.29
N TYR A 131 -29.36 -34.32 2.03
CA TYR A 131 -29.51 -33.09 1.23
C TYR A 131 -29.25 -33.37 -0.26
N ALA A 132 -29.90 -32.63 -1.17
CA ALA A 132 -29.73 -32.84 -2.61
C ALA A 132 -28.37 -32.32 -3.11
N ASN A 133 -27.83 -31.28 -2.47
CA ASN A 133 -26.52 -30.71 -2.80
C ASN A 133 -25.84 -30.10 -1.56
N PHE A 134 -24.54 -29.78 -1.70
CA PHE A 134 -23.76 -29.22 -0.60
C PHE A 134 -24.18 -27.79 -0.24
N ALA A 135 -24.71 -27.02 -1.18
CA ALA A 135 -25.17 -25.66 -0.92
C ALA A 135 -26.37 -25.66 0.03
N GLU A 136 -27.38 -26.51 -0.21
CA GLU A 136 -28.52 -26.71 0.69
C GLU A 136 -28.10 -27.13 2.10
N MET A 137 -27.15 -28.06 2.18
CA MET A 137 -26.60 -28.52 3.46
C MET A 137 -25.95 -27.37 4.26
N VAL A 138 -25.22 -26.49 3.59
CA VAL A 138 -24.63 -25.29 4.22
C VAL A 138 -25.73 -24.30 4.59
N GLN A 139 -26.67 -24.06 3.67
CA GLN A 139 -27.66 -22.99 3.80
C GLN A 139 -28.67 -23.24 4.90
N HIS A 140 -28.96 -24.50 5.20
CA HIS A 140 -29.76 -24.90 6.36
C HIS A 140 -29.20 -24.35 7.69
N ARG A 141 -27.91 -23.99 7.77
CA ARG A 141 -27.28 -23.41 8.97
C ARG A 141 -27.13 -21.90 8.91
N THR A 142 -27.52 -21.26 7.81
CA THR A 142 -27.32 -19.83 7.57
C THR A 142 -28.64 -19.07 7.64
N MET A 143 -28.56 -17.75 7.83
CA MET A 143 -29.74 -16.88 7.91
C MET A 143 -30.44 -16.63 6.56
N ALA A 144 -29.86 -17.08 5.45
CA ALA A 144 -30.31 -16.72 4.11
C ALA A 144 -31.50 -17.57 3.60
N GLY A 145 -32.14 -18.38 4.46
CA GLY A 145 -33.45 -18.98 4.19
C GLY A 145 -33.54 -20.04 3.08
N GLY A 146 -32.48 -20.23 2.29
CA GLY A 146 -32.42 -21.25 1.22
C GLY A 146 -31.50 -20.84 0.08
N VAL A 147 -31.20 -21.79 -0.82
CA VAL A 147 -30.32 -21.53 -1.98
C VAL A 147 -31.00 -20.60 -3.00
N ASN A 148 -32.30 -20.77 -3.22
CA ASN A 148 -33.06 -19.93 -4.17
C ASN A 148 -33.04 -18.45 -3.79
N HIS A 149 -33.17 -18.13 -2.50
CA HIS A 149 -33.14 -16.75 -2.03
C HIS A 149 -31.76 -16.10 -2.26
N VAL A 150 -30.66 -16.84 -2.08
CA VAL A 150 -29.32 -16.34 -2.42
C VAL A 150 -29.21 -16.01 -3.91
N ILE A 151 -29.70 -16.91 -4.76
CA ILE A 151 -29.66 -16.70 -6.22
C ILE A 151 -30.49 -15.47 -6.59
N GLU A 152 -31.68 -15.31 -6.00
CA GLU A 152 -32.55 -14.16 -6.22
C GLU A 152 -31.88 -12.83 -5.81
N VAL A 153 -31.21 -12.80 -4.66
CA VAL A 153 -30.45 -11.63 -4.21
C VAL A 153 -29.31 -11.32 -5.18
N LEU A 154 -28.55 -12.34 -5.62
CA LEU A 154 -27.46 -12.15 -6.58
C LEU A 154 -27.95 -11.64 -7.94
N GLU A 155 -29.07 -12.15 -8.45
CA GLU A 155 -29.68 -11.66 -9.69
C GLU A 155 -30.20 -10.23 -9.52
N THR A 156 -30.81 -9.90 -8.38
CA THR A 156 -31.25 -8.52 -8.08
C THR A 156 -30.09 -7.53 -8.02
N ILE A 157 -28.96 -7.92 -7.40
CA ILE A 157 -27.75 -7.08 -7.40
C ILE A 157 -27.21 -6.92 -8.82
N LYS A 158 -27.19 -8.01 -9.60
CA LYS A 158 -26.71 -8.00 -10.98
C LYS A 158 -27.54 -7.10 -11.89
N THR A 159 -28.88 -7.08 -11.77
CA THR A 159 -29.72 -6.22 -12.60
C THR A 159 -29.42 -4.73 -12.40
N VAL A 160 -29.01 -4.34 -11.20
CA VAL A 160 -28.64 -2.95 -10.87
C VAL A 160 -27.17 -2.66 -11.18
N ALA A 161 -26.25 -3.54 -10.77
CA ALA A 161 -24.82 -3.31 -10.86
C ALA A 161 -24.27 -3.46 -12.28
N TYR A 162 -24.82 -4.38 -13.09
CA TYR A 162 -24.35 -4.64 -14.44
C TYR A 162 -24.44 -3.43 -15.39
N PRO A 163 -25.57 -2.70 -15.52
CA PRO A 163 -25.62 -1.51 -16.38
C PRO A 163 -24.68 -0.40 -15.90
N SER A 164 -24.52 -0.21 -14.57
CA SER A 164 -23.54 0.74 -14.03
C SER A 164 -22.11 0.36 -14.41
N ALA A 165 -21.75 -0.92 -14.28
CA ALA A 165 -20.43 -1.42 -14.65
C ALA A 165 -20.14 -1.25 -16.15
N GLN A 166 -21.15 -1.40 -17.01
CA GLN A 166 -21.01 -1.14 -18.45
C GLN A 166 -20.75 0.34 -18.76
N GLN A 167 -21.46 1.25 -18.09
CA GLN A 167 -21.25 2.69 -18.23
C GLN A 167 -19.87 3.12 -17.72
N GLU A 168 -19.43 2.57 -16.59
CA GLU A 168 -18.09 2.80 -16.05
C GLU A 168 -16.99 2.31 -17.01
N LEU A 169 -17.16 1.13 -17.60
CA LEU A 169 -16.23 0.60 -18.60
C LEU A 169 -16.18 1.48 -19.85
N ALA A 170 -17.32 1.95 -20.36
CA ALA A 170 -17.38 2.86 -21.50
C ALA A 170 -16.65 4.19 -21.18
N THR A 171 -16.91 4.75 -19.99
CA THR A 171 -16.26 5.98 -19.53
C THR A 171 -14.74 5.80 -19.39
N LEU A 172 -14.30 4.65 -18.88
CA LEU A 172 -12.87 4.33 -18.77
C LEU A 172 -12.21 4.08 -20.13
N GLN A 173 -12.93 3.47 -21.07
CA GLN A 173 -12.47 3.30 -22.45
C GLN A 173 -12.28 4.64 -23.14
N ASP A 174 -13.25 5.55 -23.03
CA ASP A 174 -13.14 6.92 -23.58
C ASP A 174 -11.98 7.68 -22.94
N TYR A 175 -11.84 7.55 -21.62
CA TYR A 175 -10.71 8.13 -20.89
C TYR A 175 -9.36 7.58 -21.37
N ALA A 176 -9.24 6.27 -21.57
CA ALA A 176 -8.03 5.63 -22.06
C ALA A 176 -7.70 6.08 -23.50
N ASN A 177 -8.71 6.16 -24.38
CA ASN A 177 -8.56 6.62 -25.76
C ASN A 177 -8.06 8.07 -25.87
N ASN A 178 -8.40 8.92 -24.89
CA ASN A 178 -7.95 10.31 -24.85
C ASN A 178 -6.50 10.48 -24.35
N ARG A 179 -5.87 9.42 -23.82
CA ARG A 179 -4.48 9.45 -23.40
C ARG A 179 -3.57 9.11 -24.57
N GLU A 180 -2.51 9.90 -24.74
CA GLU A 180 -1.47 9.62 -25.72
C GLU A 180 -0.93 8.19 -25.48
N PHE A 181 -0.69 7.44 -26.56
CA PHE A 181 -0.16 6.05 -26.59
C PHE A 181 -1.13 4.88 -26.32
N PHE A 182 -2.39 5.08 -25.92
CA PHE A 182 -3.33 3.94 -25.83
C PHE A 182 -3.96 3.63 -27.19
N GLN A 183 -3.89 2.38 -27.61
CA GLN A 183 -4.53 1.89 -28.84
C GLN A 183 -5.32 0.61 -28.56
N GLY A 184 -6.57 0.61 -29.00
CA GLY A 184 -7.46 -0.55 -29.00
C GLY A 184 -8.42 -0.62 -27.81
N GLU A 185 -8.85 -1.84 -27.50
CA GLU A 185 -9.83 -2.13 -26.44
C GLU A 185 -9.14 -2.28 -25.08
N LEU A 186 -9.79 -1.72 -24.05
CA LEU A 186 -9.39 -1.86 -22.65
C LEU A 186 -9.52 -3.33 -22.23
N LYS A 187 -8.42 -3.91 -21.75
CA LYS A 187 -8.39 -5.29 -21.25
C LYS A 187 -8.38 -5.31 -19.72
N VAL A 188 -8.56 -6.50 -19.14
CA VAL A 188 -8.69 -6.69 -17.68
C VAL A 188 -7.47 -6.16 -16.92
N TRP A 189 -6.26 -6.33 -17.47
CA TRP A 189 -5.01 -5.84 -16.88
C TRP A 189 -4.77 -4.33 -17.05
N ASP A 190 -5.60 -3.65 -17.83
CA ASP A 190 -5.55 -2.20 -18.02
C ASP A 190 -6.52 -1.47 -17.07
N TYR A 191 -7.59 -2.14 -16.64
CA TYR A 191 -8.67 -1.53 -15.85
C TYR A 191 -8.18 -0.80 -14.59
N ALA A 192 -7.38 -1.48 -13.75
CA ALA A 192 -6.90 -0.90 -12.49
C ALA A 192 -6.06 0.36 -12.72
N TYR A 193 -5.14 0.32 -13.67
CA TYR A 193 -4.27 1.45 -14.03
C TYR A 193 -5.07 2.68 -14.49
N TYR A 194 -5.96 2.52 -15.47
CA TYR A 194 -6.73 3.65 -15.99
C TYR A 194 -7.75 4.18 -14.97
N LYS A 195 -8.32 3.31 -14.13
CA LYS A 195 -9.17 3.74 -13.02
C LYS A 195 -8.41 4.66 -12.07
N THR A 196 -7.23 4.23 -11.62
CA THR A 196 -6.40 5.03 -10.72
C THR A 196 -5.92 6.33 -11.39
N GLN A 197 -5.56 6.30 -12.68
CA GLN A 197 -5.14 7.51 -13.38
C GLN A 197 -6.29 8.52 -13.54
N ARG A 198 -7.50 8.05 -13.84
CA ARG A 198 -8.71 8.88 -13.88
C ARG A 198 -9.04 9.47 -12.51
N GLU A 199 -8.95 8.67 -11.45
CA GLU A 199 -9.15 9.14 -10.07
C GLU A 199 -8.13 10.21 -9.69
N LYS A 200 -6.85 10.01 -10.02
CA LYS A 200 -5.78 11.01 -9.80
C LYS A 200 -6.07 12.32 -10.51
N ASP A 201 -6.50 12.29 -11.78
CA ASP A 201 -6.85 13.51 -12.52
C ASP A 201 -8.05 14.24 -11.91
N ILE A 202 -9.09 13.49 -11.52
CA ILE A 202 -10.28 14.06 -10.89
C ILE A 202 -9.88 14.72 -9.56
N VAL A 203 -9.14 14.02 -8.70
CA VAL A 203 -8.69 14.54 -7.41
C VAL A 203 -7.78 15.76 -7.61
N GLY A 204 -6.86 15.72 -8.58
CA GLY A 204 -6.01 16.86 -8.94
C GLY A 204 -6.84 18.07 -9.37
N SER A 205 -7.83 17.87 -10.24
CA SER A 205 -8.71 18.94 -10.70
C SER A 205 -9.57 19.55 -9.58
N ILE A 206 -9.97 18.74 -8.59
CA ILE A 206 -10.69 19.20 -7.42
C ILE A 206 -9.74 19.98 -6.50
N ALA A 207 -8.56 19.45 -6.23
CA ALA A 207 -7.55 20.09 -5.40
C ALA A 207 -7.15 21.47 -5.95
N ASP A 208 -6.96 21.58 -7.27
CA ASP A 208 -6.65 22.85 -7.94
C ASP A 208 -7.75 23.91 -7.78
N ARG A 209 -8.99 23.48 -7.59
CA ARG A 209 -10.16 24.37 -7.41
C ARG A 209 -10.44 24.70 -5.95
N THR A 210 -10.16 23.78 -5.02
CA THR A 210 -10.55 23.91 -3.61
C THR A 210 -9.43 24.38 -2.70
N ILE A 211 -8.17 24.02 -3.00
CA ILE A 211 -7.02 24.40 -2.20
C ILE A 211 -6.50 25.73 -2.73
N PRO A 212 -6.54 26.82 -1.94
CA PRO A 212 -5.97 28.09 -2.37
C PRO A 212 -4.47 27.88 -2.64
N LYS A 213 -4.02 28.29 -3.82
CA LYS A 213 -2.61 28.22 -4.21
C LYS A 213 -1.79 29.04 -3.23
N THR A 214 -1.15 28.39 -2.27
CA THR A 214 -0.23 29.05 -1.36
C THR A 214 1.04 29.37 -2.14
N SER A 215 1.51 30.61 -2.03
CA SER A 215 2.83 30.98 -2.55
C SER A 215 3.88 30.03 -1.93
N ALA A 216 4.78 29.49 -2.74
CA ALA A 216 5.93 28.71 -2.26
C ALA A 216 6.77 29.47 -1.24
N ASN A 217 6.68 30.81 -1.27
CA ASN A 217 7.23 31.71 -0.27
C ASN A 217 6.07 32.44 0.42
N PRO A 218 5.46 31.88 1.46
CA PRO A 218 4.41 32.57 2.20
C PRO A 218 5.00 33.84 2.81
N LYS A 219 4.32 34.98 2.66
CA LYS A 219 4.74 36.19 3.39
C LYS A 219 4.60 35.90 4.88
N HIS A 220 5.73 35.71 5.56
CA HIS A 220 5.73 35.61 7.01
C HIS A 220 5.26 36.95 7.57
N PRO A 221 4.23 37.00 8.42
CA PRO A 221 3.90 38.23 9.11
C PRO A 221 5.13 38.71 9.88
N GLY A 222 5.47 40.00 9.75
CA GLY A 222 6.56 40.59 10.51
C GLY A 222 6.37 40.30 12.00
N LYS A 223 7.46 39.97 12.70
CA LYS A 223 7.43 39.63 14.13
C LYS A 223 6.89 40.85 14.89
N PRO A 224 5.68 40.80 15.49
CA PRO A 224 5.05 41.99 16.09
C PRO A 224 5.80 42.53 17.32
N TRP A 225 6.66 41.69 17.90
CA TRP A 225 7.51 41.98 19.04
C TRP A 225 8.92 42.43 18.65
N TYR A 226 9.25 42.43 17.35
CA TYR A 226 10.58 42.79 16.84
C TYR A 226 10.53 44.22 16.32
N ASP A 227 11.02 45.14 17.13
CA ASP A 227 11.06 46.58 16.88
C ASP A 227 12.51 47.08 16.76
N ASP A 228 12.67 48.38 16.48
CA ASP A 228 14.00 49.01 16.37
C ASP A 228 14.82 48.87 17.67
N ALA A 229 14.16 48.69 18.82
CA ALA A 229 14.84 48.43 20.09
C ALA A 229 15.46 47.02 20.13
N CYS A 230 14.83 46.01 19.52
CA CYS A 230 15.42 44.69 19.33
C CYS A 230 16.66 44.74 18.44
N ASP A 231 16.63 45.50 17.34
CA ASP A 231 17.79 45.67 16.46
C ASP A 231 18.94 46.37 17.18
N GLN A 232 18.65 47.43 17.92
CA GLN A 232 19.63 48.14 18.73
C GLN A 232 20.26 47.22 19.80
N ALA A 233 19.43 46.41 20.49
CA ALA A 233 19.92 45.45 21.49
C ALA A 233 20.81 44.36 20.87
N ILE A 234 20.49 43.88 19.66
CA ILE A 234 21.31 42.91 18.93
C ILE A 234 22.64 43.54 18.52
N ASP A 235 22.62 44.78 18.04
CA ASP A 235 23.83 45.50 17.62
C ASP A 235 24.73 45.84 18.80
N ASP A 236 24.17 46.26 19.91
CA ASP A 236 24.94 46.54 21.13
C ASP A 236 25.52 45.25 21.72
N ARG A 237 24.78 44.13 21.65
CA ARG A 237 25.31 42.80 22.00
C ARG A 237 26.47 42.39 21.09
N LYS A 238 26.33 42.56 19.77
CA LYS A 238 27.40 42.26 18.79
C LYS A 238 28.62 43.17 18.97
N LYS A 239 28.43 44.45 19.30
CA LYS A 239 29.53 45.38 19.62
C LYS A 239 30.26 44.94 20.87
N SER A 240 29.50 44.60 21.92
CA SER A 240 30.05 44.10 23.18
C SER A 240 30.83 42.81 22.96
N GLU A 241 30.32 41.89 22.14
CA GLU A 241 30.98 40.62 21.80
C GLU A 241 32.28 40.85 21.02
N ARG A 242 32.26 41.74 20.03
CA ARG A 242 33.48 42.13 19.29
C ARG A 242 34.52 42.75 20.20
N TRP A 243 34.09 43.62 21.12
CA TRP A 243 34.99 44.27 22.07
C TRP A 243 35.59 43.27 23.06
N PHE A 244 34.79 42.34 23.59
CA PHE A 244 35.25 41.24 24.45
C PHE A 244 36.27 40.34 23.74
N ASN A 245 36.02 39.96 22.49
CA ASN A 245 36.94 39.12 21.72
C ASN A 245 38.31 39.80 21.47
N GLN A 246 38.37 41.13 21.46
CA GLN A 246 39.62 41.88 21.33
C GLN A 246 40.34 42.09 22.68
N HIS A 247 39.59 42.15 23.78
CA HIS A 247 40.12 42.43 25.12
C HIS A 247 39.47 41.51 26.18
N PRO A 248 39.82 40.21 26.22
CA PRO A 248 39.22 39.28 27.17
C PRO A 248 39.74 39.55 28.59
N THR A 249 38.87 39.99 29.50
CA THR A 249 39.20 40.17 30.93
C THR A 249 38.18 39.46 31.81
N GLN A 250 38.61 39.11 33.04
CA GLN A 250 37.79 38.36 34.00
C GLN A 250 36.49 39.09 34.37
N ASP A 251 36.52 40.44 34.44
CA ASP A 251 35.37 41.27 34.82
C ASP A 251 34.28 41.32 33.73
N ASN A 252 34.65 41.12 32.46
CA ASN A 252 33.75 41.24 31.31
C ASN A 252 33.08 39.91 30.91
N LEU A 253 33.49 38.79 31.51
CA LEU A 253 32.84 37.47 31.35
C LEU A 253 31.37 37.48 31.81
N ASN A 254 31.06 38.29 32.84
CA ASN A 254 29.73 38.35 33.45
C ASN A 254 28.67 38.98 32.53
N ILE A 255 29.08 39.69 31.47
CA ILE A 255 28.18 40.35 30.52
C ILE A 255 27.53 39.34 29.54
N PHE A 256 28.15 38.18 29.32
CA PHE A 256 27.68 37.15 28.36
C PHE A 256 27.15 35.87 29.00
N VAL A 257 26.80 35.95 30.29
CA VAL A 257 26.23 34.84 31.06
C VAL A 257 24.79 34.60 30.60
N PHE A 258 24.51 33.42 30.04
CA PHE A 258 23.14 33.00 29.76
C PHE A 258 22.44 32.68 31.08
N PHE A 259 21.40 33.44 31.42
CA PHE A 259 20.52 33.09 32.53
C PHE A 259 19.57 31.98 32.09
N THR A 260 19.82 30.76 32.55
CA THR A 260 18.85 29.66 32.45
C THR A 260 17.93 29.71 33.67
N LEU A 261 16.62 29.78 33.45
CA LEU A 261 15.63 29.68 34.51
C LEU A 261 15.63 28.25 35.08
N THR A 262 16.22 28.07 36.26
CA THR A 262 16.03 26.87 37.09
C THR A 262 15.07 27.19 38.23
N HIS A 263 14.14 26.27 38.52
CA HIS A 263 13.12 26.39 39.58
C HIS A 263 13.78 26.65 40.95
N GLY A 264 13.91 27.91 41.36
CA GLY A 264 14.47 28.29 42.66
C GLY A 264 15.33 29.56 42.70
N GLY A 265 15.56 30.24 41.58
CA GLY A 265 16.28 31.53 41.54
C GLY A 265 17.23 31.64 40.36
N LEU A 266 17.52 32.89 39.94
CA LEU A 266 18.41 33.21 38.81
C LEU A 266 19.87 32.90 39.18
N ALA A 267 20.36 31.71 38.81
CA ALA A 267 21.79 31.40 38.83
C ALA A 267 22.34 31.50 37.40
N GLY A 268 23.22 32.46 37.15
CA GLY A 268 23.88 32.63 35.86
C GLY A 268 25.00 31.61 35.66
N LYS A 269 25.02 30.91 34.52
CA LYS A 269 26.17 30.08 34.12
C LYS A 269 26.98 30.76 33.02
N PRO A 270 28.31 30.89 33.15
CA PRO A 270 29.15 31.48 32.11
C PRO A 270 29.09 30.62 30.83
N ASN A 271 29.11 31.30 29.68
CA ASN A 271 29.05 30.66 28.37
C ASN A 271 30.33 29.84 28.11
N GLU A 272 30.22 28.50 28.15
CA GLU A 272 31.35 27.55 28.09
C GLU A 272 32.22 27.69 26.83
N HIS A 273 31.71 28.28 25.74
CA HIS A 273 32.48 28.51 24.52
C HIS A 273 33.43 29.73 24.60
N LEU A 274 33.13 30.73 25.43
CA LEU A 274 33.95 31.95 25.57
C LEU A 274 35.05 31.81 26.63
N GLY A 275 34.89 30.91 27.60
CA GLY A 275 35.86 30.69 28.69
C GLY A 275 37.19 30.04 28.27
N LYS A 276 37.29 29.49 27.05
CA LYS A 276 38.52 28.84 26.56
C LYS A 276 39.65 29.80 26.19
N ASN A 277 39.35 31.08 25.95
CA ASN A 277 40.34 32.07 25.51
C ASN A 277 41.13 32.73 26.65
N LEU A 278 40.76 32.51 27.92
CA LEU A 278 41.46 33.07 29.08
C LEU A 278 42.53 32.14 29.66
N SER A 279 42.69 30.91 29.14
CA SER A 279 43.67 29.93 29.66
C SER A 279 44.96 29.84 28.84
N LEU A 280 45.29 30.86 28.02
CA LEU A 280 46.49 30.88 27.17
C LEU A 280 47.31 32.19 27.29
N GLY A 281 47.15 32.95 28.38
CA GLY A 281 47.97 34.13 28.72
C GLY A 281 48.73 33.92 30.01
#